data_AF-A0A9X9S3B2-F1
#
_entry.id   AF-A0A9X9S3B2-F1
#
_cell.length_a   1.000
_cell.length_b   1.000
_cell.length_c   1.000
_cell.angle_alpha   90.00
_cell.angle_beta   90.00
_cell.angle_gamma   90.00
#
_symmetry.space_group_name_H-M   'P 1'
#
loop_
_entity.id
_entity.type
_entity.pdbx_description
1 polymer ?
#
loop_
_entity_poly.entity_id
_entity_poly.type
_entity_poly.pdbx_seq_one_letter_code
_entity_poly.pdbx_strand_id
1 'polypeptide(L)'
;MAVYLGRAEVKKKTEELFEICSPEKVLDMEKELIKLGYIQRGSDPASAEFQHMEAGLMLDVEFGEDGEIHSYELLTSEEIEEKQRKFRW
;
A
#
# COMPACT_ATOMS: atom_id res chain seq x y z
N MET A 1 11.39 8.34 -19.06
CA MET A 1 10.70 9.40 -18.32
C MET A 1 9.80 8.70 -17.31
N ALA A 2 10.13 8.76 -16.02
CA ALA A 2 9.18 8.34 -14.99
C ALA A 2 8.00 9.32 -15.07
N VAL A 3 6.84 8.82 -15.47
CA VAL A 3 5.62 9.62 -15.48
C VAL A 3 5.32 9.87 -14.01
N TYR A 4 5.50 11.12 -13.56
CA TYR A 4 5.03 11.55 -12.24
C TYR A 4 3.50 11.43 -12.26
N LEU A 5 3.00 10.25 -11.91
CA LEU A 5 1.60 10.03 -11.61
C LEU A 5 1.33 10.86 -10.34
N GLY A 6 0.48 11.88 -10.44
CA GLY A 6 0.13 12.68 -9.27
C GLY A 6 -0.47 11.81 -8.17
N ARG A 7 -0.39 12.24 -6.90
CA ARG A 7 -0.93 11.51 -5.73
C ARG A 7 -2.35 10.95 -5.95
N ALA A 8 -3.23 11.71 -6.60
CA ALA A 8 -4.59 11.28 -6.93
C ALA A 8 -4.64 10.14 -7.97
N GLU A 9 -3.72 10.14 -8.93
CA GLU A 9 -3.66 9.14 -10.00
C GLU A 9 -3.04 7.83 -9.51
N VAL A 10 -2.00 7.93 -8.67
CA VAL A 10 -1.44 6.76 -7.96
C VAL A 10 -2.50 6.14 -7.06
N LYS A 11 -3.19 6.97 -6.25
CA LYS A 11 -4.29 6.51 -5.39
C LYS A 11 -5.35 5.76 -6.19
N LYS A 12 -5.84 6.36 -7.27
CA LYS A 12 -6.87 5.76 -8.10
C LYS A 12 -6.40 4.43 -8.72
N LYS A 13 -5.18 4.38 -9.26
CA LYS A 13 -4.62 3.14 -9.81
C LYS A 13 -4.46 2.06 -8.75
N THR A 14 -4.06 2.42 -7.54
CA THR A 14 -3.96 1.49 -6.42
C THR A 14 -5.35 0.95 -6.06
N GLU A 15 -6.37 1.81 -5.93
CA GLU A 15 -7.76 1.38 -5.69
C GLU A 15 -8.28 0.45 -6.80
N GLU A 16 -8.08 0.82 -8.07
CA GLU A 16 -8.41 -0.05 -9.22
C GLU A 16 -7.66 -1.40 -9.15
N LEU A 17 -6.43 -1.39 -8.65
CA LEU A 17 -5.64 -2.61 -8.45
C LEU A 17 -6.27 -3.53 -7.42
N PHE A 18 -6.77 -3.01 -6.31
CA PHE A 18 -7.49 -3.80 -5.31
C PHE A 18 -8.87 -4.25 -5.80
N GLU A 19 -9.54 -3.48 -6.66
CA GLU A 19 -10.80 -3.92 -7.29
C GLU A 19 -10.59 -5.06 -8.31
N ILE A 20 -9.47 -5.05 -9.02
CA ILE A 20 -9.17 -6.03 -10.09
C ILE A 20 -8.39 -7.24 -9.56
N CYS A 21 -7.52 -7.04 -8.58
CA CYS A 21 -6.73 -8.10 -7.98
C CYS A 21 -7.54 -8.79 -6.89
N SER A 22 -7.83 -10.08 -7.07
CA SER A 22 -8.49 -10.86 -6.03
C SER A 22 -7.58 -10.92 -4.79
N PRO A 23 -8.15 -10.87 -3.56
CA PRO A 23 -7.40 -10.91 -2.30
C PRO A 23 -6.52 -12.16 -2.13
N GLU A 24 -6.75 -13.18 -2.95
CA GLU A 24 -6.00 -14.43 -3.05
C GLU A 24 -4.65 -14.29 -3.80
N LYS A 25 -4.41 -13.15 -4.47
CA LYS A 25 -3.23 -12.91 -5.32
C LYS A 25 -2.36 -11.75 -4.82
N VAL A 26 -2.10 -11.73 -3.52
CA VAL A 26 -1.18 -10.78 -2.87
C VAL A 26 0.11 -10.59 -3.67
N LEU A 27 0.75 -11.70 -4.08
CA LEU A 27 2.00 -11.68 -4.84
C LEU A 27 1.92 -10.98 -6.21
N ASP A 28 0.76 -11.02 -6.89
CA ASP A 28 0.56 -10.24 -8.12
C ASP A 28 0.36 -8.77 -7.79
N MET A 29 -0.37 -8.47 -6.71
CA MET A 29 -0.59 -7.10 -6.25
C MET A 29 0.71 -6.41 -5.83
N GLU A 30 1.58 -7.08 -5.09
CA GLU A 30 2.91 -6.58 -4.69
C GLU A 30 3.75 -6.21 -5.92
N LYS A 31 3.75 -7.07 -6.95
CA LYS A 31 4.48 -6.80 -8.20
C LYS A 31 3.95 -5.57 -8.92
N GLU A 32 2.64 -5.39 -8.95
CA GLU A 32 2.03 -4.22 -9.58
C GLU A 32 2.29 -2.93 -8.78
N LEU A 33 2.28 -3.00 -7.44
CA LEU A 33 2.66 -1.88 -6.56
C LEU A 33 4.11 -1.46 -6.80
N ILE A 34 5.04 -2.42 -6.88
CA ILE A 34 6.44 -2.15 -7.21
C ILE A 34 6.57 -1.51 -8.60
N LYS A 35 5.79 -1.96 -9.59
CA LYS A 35 5.75 -1.32 -10.93
C LYS A 35 5.19 0.11 -10.89
N LEU A 36 4.25 0.39 -9.98
CA LEU A 36 3.73 1.73 -9.78
C LEU A 36 4.73 2.68 -9.11
N GLY A 37 5.81 2.16 -8.51
CA GLY A 37 6.83 2.96 -7.82
C GLY A 37 6.73 2.89 -6.29
N TYR A 38 5.91 1.99 -5.74
CA TYR A 38 5.93 1.70 -4.32
C TYR A 38 7.15 0.87 -3.94
N ILE A 39 7.65 1.10 -2.73
CA ILE A 39 8.77 0.41 -2.13
C ILE A 39 8.29 -0.25 -0.85
N GLN A 40 8.47 -1.57 -0.73
CA GLN A 40 8.14 -2.29 0.50
C GLN A 40 9.08 -1.83 1.63
N ARG A 41 8.50 -1.29 2.70
CA ARG A 41 9.20 -0.79 3.89
C ARG A 41 9.25 -1.82 5.00
N GLY A 42 8.16 -2.56 5.17
CA GLY A 42 7.95 -3.56 6.21
C GLY A 42 7.15 -4.73 5.65
N SER A 43 7.47 -5.94 6.07
CA SER A 43 6.68 -7.12 5.79
C SER A 43 6.62 -7.92 7.06
N ASP A 44 5.47 -7.84 7.71
CA ASP A 44 5.10 -8.66 8.84
C ASP A 44 4.28 -9.87 8.35
N PRO A 45 4.23 -10.97 9.12
CA PRO A 45 3.41 -12.11 8.77
C PRO A 45 1.90 -11.79 8.77
N ALA A 46 1.50 -10.70 9.43
CA ALA A 46 0.11 -10.24 9.50
C ALA A 46 -0.16 -8.98 8.65
N SER A 47 0.87 -8.27 8.14
CA SER A 47 0.66 -7.08 7.31
C SER A 47 1.89 -6.76 6.45
N ALA A 48 1.70 -6.04 5.35
CA ALA A 48 2.79 -5.52 4.52
C ALA A 48 2.62 -4.01 4.28
N GLU A 49 3.73 -3.30 4.43
CA GLU A 49 3.80 -1.85 4.29
C GLU A 49 4.55 -1.48 3.01
N PHE A 50 3.88 -0.72 2.14
CA PHE A 50 4.41 -0.21 0.88
C PHE A 50 4.41 1.31 0.91
N GLN A 51 5.53 1.94 0.57
CA GLN A 51 5.67 3.40 0.58
C GLN A 51 6.07 3.92 -0.80
N HIS A 52 5.30 4.88 -1.32
CA HIS A 52 5.60 5.60 -2.54
C HIS A 52 6.23 6.96 -2.19
N MET A 53 7.56 7.04 -2.26
CA MET A 53 8.28 8.28 -1.90
C MET A 53 7.92 9.47 -2.81
N GLU A 54 7.75 9.25 -4.12
CA GLU A 54 7.45 10.35 -5.06
C GLU A 54 6.04 10.94 -4.88
N ALA A 55 5.05 10.10 -4.53
CA ALA A 55 3.67 10.52 -4.33
C ALA A 55 3.34 10.89 -2.87
N GLY A 56 4.26 10.59 -1.93
CA GLY A 56 4.03 10.79 -0.49
C GLY A 56 2.90 9.92 0.06
N LEU A 57 2.77 8.69 -0.45
CA LEU A 57 1.72 7.74 -0.08
C LEU A 57 2.32 6.52 0.61
N MET A 58 1.55 5.92 1.51
CA MET A 58 1.81 4.61 2.08
C MET A 58 0.56 3.76 1.92
N LEU A 59 0.77 2.51 1.60
CA LEU A 59 -0.25 1.49 1.53
C LEU A 59 0.12 0.44 2.55
N ASP A 60 -0.77 0.25 3.51
CA ASP A 60 -0.70 -0.80 4.51
C ASP A 60 -1.70 -1.88 4.10
N VAL A 61 -1.25 -3.12 4.02
CA VAL A 61 -2.08 -4.26 3.62
C VAL A 61 -2.07 -5.24 4.78
N GLU A 62 -3.23 -5.52 5.36
CA GLU A 62 -3.37 -6.47 6.45
C GLU A 62 -3.80 -7.84 5.90
N PHE A 63 -3.11 -8.89 6.34
CA PHE A 63 -3.33 -10.26 5.94
C PHE A 63 -4.09 -11.02 7.04
N GLY A 64 -5.03 -11.86 6.62
CA GLY A 64 -5.73 -12.80 7.49
C GLY A 64 -4.86 -14.01 7.85
N GLU A 65 -5.39 -14.89 8.71
CA GLU A 65 -4.69 -16.08 9.19
C GLU A 65 -4.29 -17.07 8.07
N ASP A 66 -5.00 -17.06 6.93
CA ASP A 66 -4.72 -17.90 5.77
C ASP A 66 -3.78 -17.20 4.73
N GLY A 67 -3.29 -16.00 5.04
CA GLY A 67 -2.43 -15.22 4.13
C GLY A 67 -3.19 -14.50 3.01
N GLU A 68 -4.51 -14.43 3.11
CA GLU A 68 -5.39 -13.64 2.25
C GLU A 68 -5.43 -12.16 2.67
N ILE A 69 -5.70 -11.23 1.74
CA ILE A 69 -5.89 -9.81 2.12
C ILE A 69 -7.16 -9.70 2.95
N HIS A 70 -7.01 -9.37 4.24
CA HIS A 70 -8.12 -9.07 5.13
C HIS A 70 -8.60 -7.64 4.94
N SER A 71 -7.67 -6.69 4.85
CA SER A 71 -7.97 -5.26 4.72
C SER A 71 -6.78 -4.51 4.11
N TYR A 72 -7.03 -3.33 3.57
CA TYR A 72 -5.97 -2.43 3.11
C TYR A 72 -6.30 -0.98 3.50
N GLU A 73 -5.26 -0.25 3.89
CA GLU A 73 -5.34 1.17 4.23
C GLU A 73 -4.35 1.95 3.36
N LEU A 74 -4.87 2.83 2.52
CA LEU A 74 -4.04 3.80 1.81
C LEU A 74 -3.95 5.09 2.63
N LEU A 75 -2.80 5.26 3.28
CA LEU A 75 -2.49 6.40 4.14
C LEU A 75 -1.61 7.40 3.39
N THR A 76 -1.82 8.66 3.70
CA THR A 76 -1.02 9.75 3.15
C THR A 76 0.08 10.11 4.14
N SER A 77 1.16 10.77 3.71
CA SER A 77 2.28 11.11 4.60
C SER A 77 1.84 11.75 5.92
N GLU A 78 0.83 12.61 5.86
CA GLU A 78 0.23 13.26 7.03
C GLU A 78 -0.49 12.25 7.96
N GLU A 79 -1.27 11.33 7.40
CA GLU A 79 -2.00 10.30 8.17
C GLU A 79 -1.06 9.26 8.79
N ILE A 80 0.08 8.94 8.14
CA ILE A 80 1.12 8.08 8.71
C ILE A 80 1.71 8.72 9.95
N GLU A 81 2.04 10.02 9.86
CA GLU A 81 2.56 10.77 11.00
C GLU A 81 1.55 10.79 12.16
N GLU A 82 0.26 10.96 11.88
CA GLU A 82 -0.79 10.86 12.88
C GLU A 82 -0.91 9.44 13.48
N LYS A 83 -0.91 8.39 12.65
CA LYS A 83 -1.01 6.98 13.10
C LYS A 83 0.19 6.61 13.98
N GLN A 84 1.42 6.94 13.56
CA GLN A 84 2.62 6.72 14.38
C GLN A 84 2.61 7.52 15.69
N ARG A 85 2.04 8.74 15.68
CA ARG A 85 1.88 9.53 16.91
C ARG A 85 0.88 8.90 17.88
N LYS A 86 -0.17 8.26 17.36
CA LYS A 86 -1.22 7.60 18.15
C LYS A 86 -0.76 6.27 18.75
N PHE A 87 0.11 5.53 18.07
CA PHE A 87 0.66 4.26 18.53
C PHE A 87 1.90 4.39 19.43
N ARG A 88 2.48 5.59 19.57
CA ARG A 88 3.47 5.89 20.64
C ARG A 88 2.75 6.15 21.96
N TRP A 89 2.50 5.10 22.73
CA TRP A 89 2.15 5.18 24.16
C TRP A 89 3.07 4.27 24.96
#